data_AF-A0A397L784-F1
#
_entry.id   AF-A0A397L784-F1
#
_cell.length_a   1.000
_cell.length_b   1.000
_cell.length_c   1.000
_cell.angle_alpha   90.00
_cell.angle_beta   90.00
_cell.angle_gamma   90.00
#
_symmetry.space_group_name_H-M   'P 1'
#
loop_
_entity.id
_entity.type
_entity.pdbx_description
1 polymer ?
#
loop_
_entity_poly.entity_id
_entity_poly.type
_entity_poly.pdbx_seq_one_letter_code
_entity_poly.pdbx_strand_id
1 'polypeptide(L)'
;MKKYSINFITTIVLAIILSQFLPWWSVMVAAYVTALFVSLKHGAVFFVPFLAIALLWMAHALWLSNANDFILAKKIAVLLPLKGSPFLLIIVTGVIGGLAAGISGLLGKQCAMLFGTNKH
;
A
#
# COMPACT_ATOMS: atom_id res chain seq x y z
N MET A 1 -12.07 12.20 11.31
CA MET A 1 -10.59 12.27 11.30
C MET A 1 -9.94 11.08 12.02
N LYS A 2 -10.19 10.84 13.32
CA LYS A 2 -9.53 9.75 14.09
C LYS A 2 -9.50 8.37 13.40
N LYS A 3 -10.64 7.87 12.89
CA LYS A 3 -10.69 6.54 12.22
C LYS A 3 -9.83 6.43 10.96
N TYR A 4 -9.68 7.53 10.22
CA TYR A 4 -8.89 7.56 8.98
C TYR A 4 -7.41 7.45 9.28
N SER A 5 -6.93 8.25 10.25
CA SER A 5 -5.55 8.19 10.74
C SER A 5 -5.22 6.83 11.36
N ILE A 6 -6.14 6.26 12.15
CA ILE A 6 -5.97 4.91 12.72
C ILE A 6 -5.83 3.87 11.60
N ASN A 7 -6.75 3.84 10.63
CA ASN A 7 -6.67 2.89 9.51
C ASN A 7 -5.36 3.06 8.72
N PHE A 8 -4.97 4.30 8.42
CA PHE A 8 -3.72 4.60 7.71
C PHE A 8 -2.49 4.06 8.46
N ILE A 9 -2.35 4.41 9.74
CA ILE A 9 -1.21 4.02 10.57
C ILE A 9 -1.19 2.50 10.78
N THR A 10 -2.33 1.89 11.10
CA THR A 10 -2.43 0.44 11.29
C THR A 10 -2.08 -0.32 10.01
N THR A 11 -2.51 0.17 8.84
CA THR A 11 -2.15 -0.44 7.55
C THR A 11 -0.65 -0.41 7.33
N ILE A 12 0.02 0.72 7.62
CA ILE A 12 1.49 0.84 7.49
C ILE A 12 2.20 -0.11 8.45
N VAL A 13 1.83 -0.10 9.73
CA VAL A 13 2.47 -0.93 10.75
C VAL A 13 2.33 -2.41 10.42
N LEU A 14 1.12 -2.86 10.06
CA LEU A 14 0.89 -4.25 9.64
C LEU A 14 1.65 -4.59 8.36
N ALA A 15 1.69 -3.69 7.37
CA ALA A 15 2.42 -3.93 6.13
C ALA A 15 3.92 -4.10 6.39
N ILE A 16 4.53 -3.29 7.27
CA ILE A 16 5.95 -3.41 7.63
C ILE A 16 6.22 -4.76 8.30
N ILE A 17 5.42 -5.13 9.29
CA ILE A 17 5.56 -6.38 10.04
C ILE A 17 5.41 -7.58 9.10
N LEU A 18 4.33 -7.63 8.32
CA LEU A 18 4.06 -8.74 7.42
C LEU A 18 5.10 -8.84 6.30
N SER A 19 5.63 -7.72 5.79
CA SER A 19 6.67 -7.73 4.74
C SER A 19 8.00 -8.31 5.21
N GLN A 20 8.23 -8.50 6.51
CA GLN A 20 9.45 -9.18 6.99
C GLN A 20 9.39 -10.70 6.78
N PHE A 21 8.18 -11.28 6.70
CA PHE A 21 7.97 -12.72 6.66
C PHE A 21 7.32 -13.20 5.36
N LEU A 22 6.59 -12.31 4.68
CA LEU A 22 5.80 -12.60 3.50
C LEU A 22 6.32 -11.80 2.30
N PRO A 23 6.14 -12.30 1.07
CA PRO A 23 6.48 -11.55 -0.13
C PRO A 23 5.55 -10.36 -0.34
N TRP A 24 5.75 -9.63 -1.44
CA TRP A 24 5.12 -8.33 -1.73
C TRP A 24 3.58 -8.26 -1.59
N TRP A 25 2.84 -9.36 -1.73
CA TRP A 25 1.38 -9.37 -1.56
C TRP A 25 0.94 -9.15 -0.10
N SER A 26 1.86 -9.19 0.86
CA SER A 26 1.64 -8.93 2.29
C SER A 26 0.89 -7.62 2.56
N VAL A 27 1.13 -6.58 1.76
CA VAL A 27 0.47 -5.27 1.89
C VAL A 27 -1.03 -5.34 1.60
N MET A 28 -1.46 -6.29 0.76
CA MET A 28 -2.87 -6.54 0.50
C MET A 28 -3.52 -7.12 1.76
N VAL A 29 -2.86 -8.07 2.43
CA VAL A 29 -3.35 -8.65 3.69
C VAL A 29 -3.42 -7.58 4.78
N ALA A 30 -2.39 -6.72 4.90
CA ALA A 30 -2.41 -5.60 5.85
C ALA A 30 -3.62 -4.67 5.63
N ALA A 31 -3.87 -4.27 4.39
CA ALA A 31 -5.00 -3.41 4.05
C ALA A 31 -6.37 -4.10 4.27
N TYR A 32 -6.48 -5.38 3.90
CA TYR A 32 -7.69 -6.19 4.11
C TYR A 32 -8.04 -6.31 5.59
N VAL A 33 -7.07 -6.75 6.40
CA VAL A 33 -7.23 -6.91 7.86
C VAL A 33 -7.58 -5.57 8.51
N THR A 34 -6.91 -4.49 8.11
CA THR A 34 -7.21 -3.16 8.67
C THR A 34 -8.63 -2.70 8.29
N ALA A 35 -9.08 -2.95 7.06
CA ALA A 35 -10.42 -2.59 6.61
C ALA A 35 -11.54 -3.44 7.26
N LEU A 36 -11.23 -4.67 7.67
CA LEU A 36 -12.14 -5.52 8.44
C LEU A 36 -12.45 -4.93 9.83
N PHE A 37 -11.42 -4.48 10.56
CA PHE A 37 -11.59 -3.99 11.94
C PHE A 37 -11.84 -2.48 12.03
N VAL A 38 -11.20 -1.69 11.18
CA VAL A 38 -11.29 -0.21 11.16
C VAL A 38 -11.96 0.23 9.88
N SER A 39 -13.26 0.01 9.82
CA SER A 39 -14.05 0.26 8.63
C SER A 39 -14.26 1.76 8.38
N LEU A 40 -13.97 2.20 7.16
CA LEU A 40 -14.19 3.58 6.69
C LEU A 40 -15.49 3.70 5.90
N LYS A 41 -15.89 4.94 5.58
CA LYS A 41 -17.09 5.25 4.78
C LYS A 41 -16.72 5.77 3.39
N HIS A 42 -17.56 5.49 2.40
CA HIS A 42 -17.44 5.98 1.01
C HIS A 42 -16.07 5.63 0.38
N GLY A 43 -15.57 6.47 -0.52
CA GLY A 43 -14.30 6.26 -1.23
C GLY A 43 -13.06 6.21 -0.32
N ALA A 44 -13.16 6.63 0.94
CA ALA A 44 -12.02 6.57 1.87
C ALA A 44 -11.56 5.14 2.15
N VAL A 45 -12.45 4.15 2.00
CA VAL A 45 -12.12 2.72 2.11
C VAL A 45 -11.02 2.31 1.13
N PHE A 46 -10.99 2.94 -0.05
CA PHE A 46 -9.96 2.70 -1.06
C PHE A 46 -8.76 3.64 -0.85
N PHE A 47 -9.02 4.96 -0.76
CA PHE A 47 -7.95 5.96 -0.80
C PHE A 47 -7.04 5.94 0.42
N VAL A 48 -7.54 5.59 1.60
CA VAL A 48 -6.70 5.55 2.82
C VAL A 48 -5.66 4.43 2.76
N PRO A 49 -6.02 3.15 2.55
CA PRO A 49 -5.01 2.10 2.37
C PRO A 49 -4.18 2.27 1.10
N PHE A 50 -4.74 2.84 0.02
CA PHE A 50 -3.98 3.21 -1.18
C PHE A 50 -2.83 4.16 -0.83
N LEU A 51 -3.13 5.29 -0.17
CA LEU A 51 -2.12 6.28 0.17
C LEU A 51 -1.11 5.73 1.18
N ALA A 52 -1.57 4.91 2.14
CA ALA A 52 -0.72 4.27 3.13
C ALA A 52 0.39 3.44 2.47
N ILE A 53 0.01 2.53 1.57
CA ILE A 53 0.97 1.63 0.91
C ILE A 53 1.74 2.34 -0.19
N ALA A 54 1.12 3.26 -0.95
CA ALA A 54 1.83 4.03 -1.96
C ALA A 54 2.97 4.84 -1.34
N LEU A 55 2.72 5.54 -0.23
CA LEU A 55 3.75 6.30 0.48
C LEU A 55 4.82 5.38 1.07
N LEU A 56 4.41 4.26 1.69
CA LEU A 56 5.34 3.27 2.24
C LEU A 56 6.29 2.73 1.16
N TRP A 57 5.76 2.30 0.01
CA TRP A 57 6.56 1.74 -1.07
C TRP A 57 7.42 2.79 -1.77
N MET A 58 6.91 4.02 -1.98
CA MET A 58 7.75 5.09 -2.53
C MET A 58 8.91 5.42 -1.59
N ALA A 59 8.65 5.57 -0.29
CA ALA A 59 9.70 5.83 0.70
C ALA A 59 10.71 4.69 0.77
N HIS A 60 10.25 3.45 0.76
CA HIS A 60 11.11 2.26 0.78
C HIS A 60 11.95 2.14 -0.49
N ALA A 61 11.35 2.36 -1.67
CA ALA A 61 12.06 2.33 -2.94
C ALA A 61 13.07 3.48 -3.07
N LEU A 62 12.75 4.67 -2.56
CA LEU A 62 13.68 5.81 -2.47
C LEU A 62 14.86 5.48 -1.58
N TRP A 63 14.63 4.93 -0.38
CA TRP A 63 15.69 4.53 0.52
C TRP A 63 16.63 3.53 -0.17
N LEU A 64 16.07 2.45 -0.71
CA LEU A 64 16.87 1.40 -1.37
C LEU A 64 17.64 1.92 -2.58
N SER A 65 17.05 2.85 -3.34
CA SER A 65 17.70 3.47 -4.50
C SER A 65 18.80 4.45 -4.07
N ASN A 66 18.59 5.23 -3.01
CA ASN A 66 19.60 6.15 -2.51
C ASN A 66 20.83 5.41 -1.95
N ALA A 67 20.65 4.21 -1.39
CA ALA A 67 21.74 3.39 -0.88
C ALA A 67 22.71 2.88 -1.96
N ASN A 68 22.36 3.01 -3.25
CA ASN A 68 23.19 2.57 -4.38
C ASN A 68 23.26 3.59 -5.52
N ASP A 69 23.09 4.88 -5.21
CA ASP A 69 23.11 5.98 -6.19
C ASP A 69 22.17 5.75 -7.38
N PHE A 70 21.03 5.12 -7.14
CA PHE A 70 19.97 4.78 -8.10
C PHE A 70 20.43 3.88 -9.27
N ILE A 71 21.61 3.23 -9.17
CA ILE A 71 22.19 2.43 -10.25
C ILE A 71 21.25 1.29 -10.67
N LEU A 72 20.73 0.53 -9.69
CA LEU A 72 19.83 -0.59 -9.97
C LEU A 72 18.48 -0.11 -10.50
N ALA A 73 17.91 0.93 -9.89
CA ALA A 73 16.65 1.53 -10.31
C ALA A 73 16.72 2.01 -11.77
N LYS A 74 17.84 2.61 -12.17
CA LYS A 74 18.08 3.04 -13.57
C LYS A 74 18.10 1.86 -14.53
N LYS A 75 18.75 0.75 -14.18
CA LYS A 75 18.76 -0.48 -15.01
C LYS A 75 17.34 -1.02 -15.22
N ILE A 76 16.57 -1.13 -14.15
CA ILE A 76 15.16 -1.57 -14.23
C ILE A 76 14.31 -0.59 -15.06
N ALA A 77 14.52 0.73 -14.90
CA ALA A 77 13.81 1.74 -15.66
C ALA A 77 14.15 1.77 -17.16
N VAL A 78 15.25 1.14 -17.59
CA VAL A 78 15.57 0.91 -19.01
C VAL A 78 14.86 -0.33 -19.54
N LEU A 79 14.75 -1.39 -18.73
CA LEU A 79 14.01 -2.61 -19.10
C LEU A 79 12.51 -2.36 -19.22
N LEU A 80 11.98 -1.47 -18.37
CA LEU A 80 10.62 -0.98 -18.48
C LEU A 80 10.56 0.22 -19.45
N PRO A 81 9.40 0.52 -20.08
CA PRO A 81 9.25 1.66 -20.99
C PRO A 81 9.22 3.01 -20.24
N LEU A 82 10.12 3.21 -19.28
CA LEU A 82 10.22 4.39 -18.40
C LEU A 82 11.36 5.33 -18.78
N LYS A 83 11.95 5.14 -19.98
CA LYS A 83 13.03 5.97 -20.53
C LYS A 83 14.26 6.07 -19.60
N GLY A 84 14.51 5.05 -18.78
CA GLY A 84 15.63 5.03 -17.84
C GLY A 84 15.47 5.97 -16.63
N SER A 85 14.26 6.49 -16.36
CA SER A 85 14.01 7.36 -15.21
C SER A 85 13.74 6.56 -13.93
N PRO A 86 14.65 6.61 -12.93
CA PRO A 86 14.44 5.90 -11.67
C PRO A 86 13.32 6.53 -10.82
N PHE A 87 13.08 7.83 -10.92
CA PHE A 87 11.96 8.48 -10.21
C PHE A 87 10.60 8.04 -10.75
N LEU A 88 10.46 7.87 -12.07
CA LEU A 88 9.24 7.31 -12.65
C LEU A 88 9.02 5.87 -12.16
N LEU A 89 10.09 5.07 -12.06
CA LEU A 89 10.01 3.72 -11.52
C LEU A 89 9.49 3.69 -10.07
N ILE A 90 9.97 4.60 -9.23
CA ILE A 90 9.54 4.72 -7.83
C ILE A 90 8.06 5.09 -7.74
N ILE A 91 7.61 6.06 -8.54
CA ILE A 91 6.19 6.46 -8.59
C ILE A 91 5.32 5.28 -9.03
N VAL A 92 5.71 4.60 -10.11
CA VAL A 92 4.99 3.42 -10.62
C VAL A 92 4.93 2.32 -9.56
N THR A 93 6.03 2.08 -8.86
CA THR A 93 6.10 1.12 -7.75
C THR A 93 5.08 1.48 -6.67
N GLY A 94 5.10 2.73 -6.18
CA GLY A 94 4.12 3.23 -5.21
C GLY A 94 2.68 3.08 -5.67
N VAL A 95 2.38 3.44 -6.92
CA VAL A 95 1.03 3.32 -7.48
C VAL A 95 0.57 1.86 -7.53
N ILE A 96 1.43 0.92 -7.97
CA ILE A 96 1.09 -0.51 -8.00
C ILE A 96 0.77 -1.03 -6.59
N GLY A 97 1.62 -0.72 -5.60
CA GLY A 97 1.38 -1.11 -4.21
C GLY A 97 0.12 -0.48 -3.63
N GLY A 98 -0.09 0.81 -3.88
CA GLY A 98 -1.28 1.53 -3.47
C GLY A 98 -2.55 0.95 -4.08
N LEU A 99 -2.57 0.65 -5.38
CA LEU A 99 -3.72 0.03 -6.05
C LEU A 99 -4.04 -1.34 -5.45
N ALA A 100 -3.02 -2.18 -5.24
CA ALA A 100 -3.18 -3.49 -4.62
C ALA A 100 -3.80 -3.38 -3.22
N ALA A 101 -3.31 -2.45 -2.41
CA ALA A 101 -3.83 -2.19 -1.07
C ALA A 101 -5.24 -1.59 -1.06
N GLY A 102 -5.51 -0.64 -1.95
CA GLY A 102 -6.82 0.00 -2.09
C GLY A 102 -7.91 -0.98 -2.46
N ILE A 103 -7.65 -1.86 -3.45
CA ILE A 103 -8.57 -2.93 -3.86
C ILE A 103 -8.79 -3.92 -2.71
N SER A 104 -7.71 -4.31 -2.02
CA SER A 104 -7.81 -5.21 -0.88
C SER A 104 -8.60 -4.62 0.29
N GLY A 105 -8.47 -3.30 0.53
CA GLY A 105 -9.26 -2.57 1.50
C GLY A 105 -10.77 -2.56 1.17
N LEU A 106 -11.13 -2.43 -0.11
CA LEU A 106 -12.52 -2.56 -0.56
C LEU A 106 -13.07 -3.96 -0.28
N LEU A 107 -12.29 -5.01 -0.58
CA LEU A 107 -12.68 -6.39 -0.28
C LEU A 107 -12.89 -6.58 1.24
N GLY A 108 -11.96 -6.09 2.07
CA GLY A 108 -12.08 -6.16 3.53
C GLY A 108 -13.34 -5.48 4.05
N LYS A 109 -13.69 -4.32 3.47
CA LYS A 109 -14.95 -3.63 3.80
C LYS A 109 -16.18 -4.47 3.42
N GLN A 110 -16.20 -5.08 2.24
CA GLN A 110 -17.32 -5.91 1.78
C GLN A 110 -17.49 -7.15 2.67
N CYS A 111 -16.40 -7.84 3.00
CA CYS A 111 -16.43 -8.95 3.94
C CYS A 111 -16.94 -8.52 5.33
N ALA A 112 -16.48 -7.39 5.86
CA ALA A 112 -16.96 -6.87 7.15
C ALA A 112 -18.47 -6.55 7.16
N MET A 113 -19.04 -6.16 6.01
CA MET A 113 -20.49 -5.95 5.87
C MET A 113 -21.24 -7.29 5.84
N LEU A 114 -20.72 -8.29 5.12
CA LEU A 114 -21.32 -9.62 5.05
C LEU A 114 -21.35 -10.33 6.42
N PHE A 115 -20.29 -10.20 7.23
CA PHE A 115 -20.20 -10.85 8.54
C PHE A 115 -20.83 -10.06 9.69
N GLY A 116 -21.57 -8.98 9.41
CA GLY A 116 -22.30 -8.22 10.44
C GLY A 116 -21.42 -7.44 11.43
N THR A 117 -20.12 -7.31 11.15
CA THR A 117 -19.16 -6.64 12.04
C THR A 117 -19.33 -5.12 12.07
N ASN A 118 -20.09 -4.54 11.13
CA ASN A 118 -20.44 -3.13 11.10
C ASN A 118 -21.87 -2.91 11.60
N LYS A 119 -22.04 -2.71 12.91
CA LYS A 119 -23.24 -2.02 13.43
C LYS A 119 -23.19 -0.57 12.93
N HIS A 120 -24.30 -0.14 12.32
CA HIS A 120 -24.52 1.13 11.61
C HIS A 120 -23.87 2.37 12.24
#